data_AF-A0A964J4L2-F1
#
_entry.id   AF-A0A964J4L2-F1
#
_cell.length_a   1.000
_cell.length_b   1.000
_cell.length_c   1.000
_cell.angle_alpha   90.00
_cell.angle_beta   90.00
_cell.angle_gamma   90.00
#
_symmetry.space_group_name_H-M   'P 1'
#
loop_
_entity.id
_entity.type
_entity.pdbx_description
1 polymer ?
#
loop_
_entity_poly.entity_id
_entity_poly.type
_entity_poly.pdbx_seq_one_letter_code
_entity_poly.pdbx_strand_id
1 'polypeptide(L)' 'MPFGIGIWELLVLLLVLLLVFGPKRLPEMGRQLGKGMREFKDSVTGDSKDDDDDTFLPPAEPAVPTAPAASESRERDTAS' A
#
# COMPACT_ATOMS: atom_id res chain seq x y z
N MET A 1 15.92 6.63 33.34
CA MET A 1 14.71 6.01 32.72
C MET A 1 15.06 5.67 31.28
N PRO A 2 15.03 4.39 30.85
CA PRO A 2 15.56 3.99 29.55
C PRO A 2 14.47 4.07 28.47
N PHE A 3 14.16 5.29 28.03
CA PHE A 3 13.41 5.56 26.79
C PHE A 3 14.28 6.31 25.78
N GLY A 4 15.56 5.94 25.74
CA GLY A 4 16.56 6.57 24.89
C GLY A 4 17.08 5.64 23.80
N ILE A 5 16.33 4.60 23.40
CA ILE A 5 16.67 3.86 22.19
C ILE A 5 16.31 4.77 21.03
N GLY A 6 17.33 5.47 20.52
CA GLY A 6 17.19 6.30 19.35
C GLY A 6 16.87 5.46 18.11
N ILE A 7 16.31 6.13 17.11
CA ILE A 7 16.19 5.61 15.75
C ILE A 7 17.51 5.02 15.24
N TRP A 8 18.66 5.54 15.70
CA TRP A 8 19.99 5.03 15.37
C TRP A 8 20.28 3.65 15.92
N GLU A 9 20.00 3.38 17.20
CA GLU A 9 20.19 2.03 17.77
C GLU A 9 19.25 1.00 17.14
N LEU A 10 18.00 1.39 16.85
CA LEU A 10 17.06 0.52 16.16
C LEU A 10 17.53 0.19 14.74
N LEU A 11 18.08 1.17 14.01
CA LEU A 11 18.68 0.96 12.69
C LEU A 11 19.88 0.00 12.73
N VAL A 12 20.74 0.13 13.74
CA VAL A 12 21.89 -0.79 13.90
C VAL A 12 21.41 -2.22 14.19
N LEU A 13 20.44 -2.38 15.09
CA LEU A 13 19.85 -3.69 15.39
C LEU A 13 19.18 -4.30 14.14
N LEU A 14 18.42 -3.48 13.41
CA LEU A 14 17.78 -3.87 12.16
C LEU A 14 18.83 -4.31 11.13
N LEU A 15 19.93 -3.57 10.98
CA LEU A 15 21.01 -3.91 10.06
C LEU A 15 21.63 -5.28 10.37
N VAL A 16 21.87 -5.58 11.65
CA VAL A 16 22.36 -6.91 12.08
C VAL A 16 21.34 -8.00 11.72
N LEU A 17 20.05 -7.74 11.94
CA LEU A 17 18.97 -8.67 11.59
C LEU A 17 18.88 -8.89 10.06
N LEU A 18 19.03 -7.83 9.27
CA LEU A 18 19.12 -7.91 7.81
C LEU A 18 20.34 -8.69 7.35
N LEU A 19 21.44 -8.67 8.09
CA LEU A 19 22.63 -9.45 7.73
C LEU A 19 22.41 -10.96 7.92
N VAL A 20 21.69 -11.34 8.99
CA VAL A 20 21.38 -12.73 9.30
C VAL A 20 20.25 -13.27 8.41
N PHE A 21 19.14 -12.53 8.31
CA PHE A 21 17.93 -12.95 7.61
C PHE A 21 17.89 -12.52 6.14
N GLY A 22 18.62 -11.46 5.77
CA GLY A 22 18.64 -10.88 4.43
C GLY A 22 17.60 -9.75 4.25
N PRO A 23 17.91 -8.70 3.45
CA PRO A 23 17.02 -7.56 3.21
C PRO A 23 15.73 -7.92 2.47
N LYS A 24 15.70 -9.05 1.75
CA LYS A 24 14.51 -9.51 1.01
C LYS A 24 13.52 -10.28 1.90
N ARG A 25 13.99 -10.92 2.98
CA ARG A 25 13.15 -11.84 3.77
C ARG A 25 12.30 -11.12 4.81
N LEU A 26 12.81 -10.02 5.38
CA LEU A 26 12.04 -9.18 6.30
C LEU A 26 10.76 -8.58 5.69
N PRO A 27 10.80 -7.91 4.52
CA PRO A 27 9.58 -7.37 3.92
C PRO A 27 8.64 -8.48 3.44
N GLU A 28 9.16 -9.61 2.96
CA GLU A 28 8.37 -10.76 2.52
C GLU A 28 7.60 -11.40 3.69
N MET A 29 8.24 -11.56 4.85
CA MET A 29 7.56 -12.03 6.07
C MET A 29 6.64 -10.97 6.66
N GLY A 30 7.04 -9.70 6.66
CA GLY A 30 6.20 -8.59 7.11
C GLY A 30 4.92 -8.42 6.29
N ARG A 31 4.98 -8.69 4.98
CA ARG A 31 3.82 -8.62 4.08
C ARG A 31 2.84 -9.77 4.31
N GLN A 32 3.33 -10.98 4.57
CA GLN A 32 2.48 -12.12 4.97
C GLN A 32 1.85 -11.92 6.36
N LEU A 33 2.64 -11.49 7.33
CA LEU A 33 2.15 -11.15 8.68
C LEU A 33 1.18 -9.95 8.64
N GLY A 34 1.44 -8.97 7.78
CA GLY A 34 0.62 -7.79 7.59
C GLY A 34 -0.76 -8.11 7.00
N LYS A 35 -0.81 -8.99 5.99
CA LYS A 35 -2.07 -9.50 5.44
C LYS A 35 -2.90 -10.18 6.53
N GLY A 36 -2.31 -11.13 7.28
CA GLY A 36 -3.01 -11.80 8.39
C GLY A 36 -3.42 -10.87 9.54
N MET A 37 -2.59 -9.90 9.91
CA MET A 37 -2.93 -8.90 10.94
C MET A 37 -4.06 -7.98 10.49
N ARG A 38 -4.11 -7.66 9.19
CA ARG A 38 -5.16 -6.85 8.60
C ARG A 38 -6.48 -7.60 8.57
N GLU A 39 -6.49 -8.83 8.08
CA GLU A 39 -7.66 -9.72 8.13
C GLU A 39 -8.17 -9.94 9.57
N PHE A 40 -7.25 -10.10 10.53
CA PHE A 40 -7.58 -10.22 11.95
C PHE A 40 -8.22 -8.92 12.48
N LYS A 41 -7.62 -7.77 12.21
CA LYS A 41 -8.17 -6.46 12.61
C LYS A 41 -9.53 -6.21 11.99
N ASP A 42 -9.70 -6.56 10.72
CA ASP A 42 -10.89 -6.31 9.94
C ASP A 42 -12.04 -7.23 10.42
N SER A 43 -11.73 -8.47 10.81
CA SER A 43 -12.67 -9.38 11.48
C SER A 43 -13.09 -8.90 12.87
N VAL A 44 -12.18 -8.29 13.63
CA VAL A 44 -12.46 -7.76 14.98
C VAL A 44 -13.24 -6.43 14.91
N THR A 45 -12.98 -5.61 13.90
CA THR A 45 -13.57 -4.26 13.76
C THR A 45 -14.81 -4.24 12.86
N GLY A 46 -15.03 -5.29 12.06
CA GLY A 46 -16.14 -5.39 11.11
C GLY A 46 -15.96 -4.53 9.84
N ASP A 47 -14.75 -4.06 9.56
CA ASP A 47 -14.43 -3.18 8.43
C ASP A 47 -13.77 -4.03 7.32
N SER A 48 -14.58 -4.62 6.44
CA SER A 48 -14.11 -5.42 5.31
C SER A 48 -13.56 -4.50 4.21
N LYS A 49 -12.23 -4.36 4.12
CA LYS A 49 -11.54 -3.69 3.01
C LYS A 49 -10.63 -4.69 2.30
N ASP A 50 -11.12 -5.26 1.21
CA ASP A 50 -10.36 -6.14 0.31
C ASP A 50 -9.39 -5.29 -0.54
N ASP A 51 -8.10 -5.31 -0.22
CA ASP A 51 -7.04 -4.69 -1.03
C ASP A 51 -6.00 -5.75 -1.42
N ASP A 52 -6.14 -6.32 -2.62
CA ASP A 52 -5.15 -7.15 -3.30
C ASP A 52 -4.15 -6.28 -4.07
N ASP A 53 -3.19 -5.68 -3.37
CA ASP A 53 -2.08 -4.94 -4.00
C ASP A 53 -0.81 -5.80 -4.10
N ASP A 54 -0.87 -6.84 -4.92
CA ASP A 54 0.31 -7.46 -5.53
C ASP A 54 0.58 -6.82 -6.91
N THR A 55 0.84 -5.50 -6.91
CA THR A 55 1.30 -4.78 -8.10
C THR A 55 2.70 -4.22 -7.86
N PHE A 56 3.69 -5.10 -7.77
CA PHE A 56 5.02 -4.75 -8.28
C PHE A 56 4.93 -4.84 -9.80
N LEU A 57 4.51 -3.76 -10.46
CA LEU A 57 4.68 -3.62 -11.89
C LEU A 57 5.86 -2.66 -12.20
N PRO A 58 6.74 -3.04 -13.14
CA PRO A 58 7.99 -2.36 -13.48
C PRO A 58 7.78 -0.98 -14.17
N PRO A 59 8.82 -0.13 -14.25
CA PRO A 59 8.72 1.25 -14.73
C PRO A 59 8.65 1.32 -16.26
N ALA A 60 7.62 1.97 -16.82
CA ALA A 60 7.66 2.52 -18.17
C ALA A 60 6.56 3.58 -18.37
N GLU A 61 6.98 4.79 -18.78
CA GLU A 61 6.16 5.89 -19.28
C GLU A 61 5.08 5.45 -20.27
N PRO A 62 3.93 6.14 -20.27
CA PRO A 62 3.66 6.95 -21.45
C PRO A 62 3.07 8.32 -21.10
N ALA A 63 3.72 9.35 -21.61
CA ALA A 63 3.14 10.66 -21.78
C ALA A 63 1.99 10.63 -22.80
N VAL A 64 1.07 11.57 -22.56
CA VAL A 64 0.07 12.21 -23.42
C VAL A 64 -1.33 11.56 -23.58
N PRO A 65 -2.38 12.29 -23.17
CA PRO A 65 -3.79 11.93 -23.33
C PRO A 65 -4.33 12.49 -24.65
N THR A 66 -5.21 11.78 -25.35
CA THR A 66 -6.20 12.39 -26.27
C THR A 66 -7.31 11.37 -26.53
N ALA A 67 -8.44 11.57 -25.88
CA ALA A 67 -9.76 11.70 -26.51
C ALA A 67 -10.88 11.52 -25.46
N PRO A 68 -11.52 12.61 -25.03
CA PRO A 68 -12.94 12.59 -24.73
C PRO A 68 -13.62 13.65 -25.59
N ALA A 69 -14.10 13.27 -26.77
CA ALA A 69 -14.91 14.14 -27.62
C ALA A 69 -15.83 13.32 -28.53
N ALA A 70 -16.82 12.67 -27.92
CA ALA A 70 -18.04 12.19 -28.56
C ALA A 70 -19.09 12.08 -27.43
N SER A 71 -19.84 13.16 -27.17
CA SER A 71 -21.19 13.42 -27.71
C SER A 71 -22.29 12.66 -26.96
N GLU A 72 -22.94 13.34 -26.01
CA GLU A 72 -24.39 13.18 -25.75
C GLU A 72 -24.86 14.40 -24.92
N SER A 73 -25.35 15.44 -25.60
CA SER A 73 -26.79 15.71 -25.73
C SER A 73 -27.37 16.19 -24.38
N ARG A 74 -27.28 17.48 -24.02
CA ARG A 74 -28.27 18.52 -24.37
C ARG A 74 -29.64 17.92 -24.64
N GLU A 75 -30.52 17.86 -23.64
CA GLU A 75 -31.95 18.08 -23.87
C GLU A 75 -32.70 18.23 -22.53
N ARG A 76 -33.40 19.37 -22.44
CA ARG A 76 -34.69 19.63 -21.80
C ARG A 76 -34.89 19.14 -20.36
N ASP A 77 -34.86 20.08 -19.42
CA ASP A 77 -35.92 20.21 -18.41
C ASP A 77 -35.70 21.50 -17.59
N THR A 78 -36.09 22.64 -18.16
CA THR A 78 -36.25 23.89 -17.40
C THR A 78 -37.48 24.63 -17.93
N ALA A 79 -38.65 24.06 -17.66
CA ALA A 79 -39.91 24.76 -17.77
C ALA A 79 -40.88 24.18 -16.74
N SER A 80 -40.77 24.65 -15.50
CA SER A 80 -41.93 24.76 -14.61
C SER A 80 -41.68 25.76 -13.50
#